data_AF-A0A414Q4H0-F1
#
_entry.id   AF-A0A414Q4H0-F1
#
_cell.length_a   1.000
_cell.length_b   1.000
_cell.length_c   1.000
_cell.angle_alpha   90.00
_cell.angle_beta   90.00
_cell.angle_gamma   90.00
#
_symmetry.space_group_name_H-M   'P 1'
#
loop_
_entity.id
_entity.type
_entity.pdbx_description
1 polymer ?
#
loop_
_entity_poly.entity_id
_entity_poly.type
_entity_poly.pdbx_seq_one_letter_code
_entity_poly.pdbx_strand_id
1 'polypeptide(L)'
;GELYQWFTDTYAQLSLQELKDRLNENINSIYVMIDSLSEEELFKPHMRKWADEATKTAVWEVYKFIHVNTVAPFGTFRTKIRKWKKIAL
;
A
#
# COMPACT_ATOMS: atom_id res chain seq x y z
N GLY A 1 -5.83 -16.22 -0.44
CA GLY A 1 -6.92 -15.42 -1.01
C GLY A 1 -6.54 -15.05 -2.41
N GLU A 2 -7.50 -15.04 -3.33
CA GLU A 2 -7.26 -14.89 -4.78
C GLU A 2 -6.46 -13.63 -5.14
N LEU A 3 -6.69 -12.52 -4.43
CA LEU A 3 -5.93 -11.28 -4.63
C LEU A 3 -4.42 -11.42 -4.34
N TYR A 4 -4.06 -12.10 -3.25
CA TYR A 4 -2.65 -12.34 -2.93
C TYR A 4 -1.98 -13.29 -3.92
N GLN A 5 -2.74 -14.25 -4.45
CA GLN A 5 -2.25 -15.14 -5.49
C GLN A 5 -1.97 -14.36 -6.77
N TRP A 6 -2.92 -13.52 -7.20
CA TRP A 6 -2.75 -12.65 -8.36
C TRP A 6 -1.53 -11.73 -8.25
N PHE A 7 -1.28 -11.12 -7.09
CA PHE A 7 -0.06 -10.33 -6.88
C PHE A 7 1.22 -11.16 -7.04
N THR A 8 1.20 -12.41 -6.57
CA THR A 8 2.33 -13.32 -6.69
C THR A 8 2.56 -13.68 -8.17
N ASP A 9 1.51 -14.07 -8.88
CA ASP A 9 1.60 -14.47 -10.28
C ASP A 9 2.05 -13.32 -11.18
N THR A 10 1.62 -12.08 -10.86
CA THR A 10 1.93 -10.88 -11.64
C THR A 10 3.35 -10.38 -11.41
N TYR A 11 3.84 -10.38 -10.16
CA TYR A 11 5.08 -9.66 -9.81
C TYR A 11 6.21 -10.55 -9.30
N ALA A 12 5.95 -11.76 -8.79
CA ALA A 12 6.99 -12.57 -8.14
C ALA A 12 8.05 -13.13 -9.11
N GLN A 13 7.79 -13.09 -10.42
CA GLN A 13 8.75 -13.49 -11.45
C GLN A 13 9.85 -12.44 -11.71
N LEU A 14 9.65 -11.21 -11.22
CA LEU A 14 10.62 -10.12 -11.36
C LEU A 14 11.77 -10.27 -10.37
N SER A 15 12.93 -9.69 -10.69
CA SER A 15 14.07 -9.67 -9.79
C SER A 15 13.80 -8.81 -8.55
N LEU A 16 14.53 -9.09 -7.46
CA LEU A 16 14.46 -8.27 -6.25
C LEU A 16 14.85 -6.81 -6.49
N GLN A 17 15.69 -6.53 -7.49
CA GLN A 17 16.07 -5.17 -7.84
C GLN A 17 14.88 -4.43 -8.48
N GLU A 18 14.26 -5.02 -9.50
CA GLU A 18 13.08 -4.46 -10.16
C GLU A 18 11.92 -4.25 -9.19
N LEU A 19 11.69 -5.20 -8.28
CA LEU A 19 10.64 -5.08 -7.26
C LEU A 19 10.90 -3.92 -6.29
N LYS A 20 12.15 -3.66 -5.92
CA LYS A 20 12.51 -2.52 -5.06
C LYS A 20 12.35 -1.20 -5.81
N ASP A 21 12.81 -1.14 -7.06
CA ASP A 21 12.75 0.08 -7.86
C ASP A 21 11.31 0.49 -8.12
N ARG A 22 10.45 -0.47 -8.52
CA ARG A 22 9.00 -0.23 -8.68
C ARG A 22 8.33 0.16 -7.37
N LEU A 23 8.70 -0.46 -6.24
CA LEU A 23 8.14 -0.06 -4.94
C LEU A 23 8.56 1.38 -4.57
N ASN A 24 9.81 1.75 -4.86
CA ASN A 24 10.32 3.10 -4.62
C ASN A 24 9.60 4.15 -5.49
N GLU A 25 9.39 3.85 -6.77
CA GLU A 25 8.59 4.70 -7.69
C GLU A 25 7.15 4.85 -7.20
N ASN A 26 6.52 3.77 -6.76
CA ASN A 26 5.17 3.82 -6.20
C ASN A 26 5.10 4.69 -4.93
N ILE A 27 6.11 4.62 -4.06
CA ILE A 27 6.16 5.46 -2.85
C ILE A 27 6.34 6.93 -3.20
N ASN A 28 7.22 7.26 -4.14
CA ASN A 28 7.36 8.63 -4.62
C ASN A 28 6.06 9.16 -5.24
N SER A 29 5.34 8.30 -5.99
CA SER A 29 4.05 8.65 -6.56
C SER A 29 2.97 8.88 -5.49
N ILE A 30 3.02 8.13 -4.39
CA ILE A 30 2.14 8.35 -3.23
C ILE A 30 2.46 9.68 -2.54
N TYR A 31 3.74 10.06 -2.40
CA TYR A 31 4.09 11.37 -1.87
C TYR A 31 3.55 12.51 -2.73
N VAL A 32 3.75 12.44 -4.05
CA VAL A 32 3.19 13.42 -4.99
C VAL A 32 1.66 13.45 -4.92
N MET A 33 1.01 12.29 -4.82
CA MET A 33 -0.43 12.21 -4.63
C MET A 33 -0.86 12.95 -3.35
N ILE A 34 -0.20 12.70 -2.22
CA ILE A 34 -0.51 13.37 -0.94
C ILE A 34 -0.34 14.89 -1.07
N ASP A 35 0.77 15.35 -1.65
CA ASP A 35 1.05 16.78 -1.81
C ASP A 35 0.07 17.49 -2.75
N SER A 36 -0.55 16.74 -3.68
CA SER A 36 -1.58 17.27 -4.59
C SER A 36 -2.98 17.32 -3.98
N LEU A 37 -3.22 16.64 -2.85
CA LEU A 37 -4.52 16.63 -2.18
C LEU A 37 -4.58 17.75 -1.16
N SER A 38 -5.73 18.41 -1.08
CA SER A 38 -6.01 19.33 0.01
C SER A 38 -6.16 18.59 1.34
N GLU A 39 -5.96 19.30 2.46
CA GLU A 39 -6.14 18.74 3.80
C GLU A 39 -7.56 18.18 3.99
N GLU A 40 -8.57 18.84 3.42
CA GLU A 40 -9.93 18.34 3.44
C GLU A 40 -10.06 17.03 2.66
N GLU A 41 -9.52 16.95 1.45
CA GLU A 41 -9.59 15.72 0.64
C GLU A 41 -8.88 14.53 1.29
N LEU A 42 -7.84 14.80 2.07
CA LEU A 42 -7.05 13.76 2.73
C LEU A 42 -7.69 13.28 4.04
N PHE A 43 -8.26 14.20 4.83
CA PHE A 43 -8.70 13.94 6.21
C PHE A 43 -10.21 14.00 6.44
N LYS A 44 -11.03 14.42 5.47
CA LYS A 44 -12.49 14.39 5.57
C LYS A 44 -13.09 13.21 4.80
N PRO A 45 -14.22 12.65 5.28
CA PRO A 45 -14.97 11.63 4.55
C PRO A 45 -15.63 12.21 3.29
N HIS A 46 -16.02 11.34 2.35
CA HIS A 46 -16.79 11.68 1.14
C HIS A 46 -16.12 12.61 0.12
N MET A 47 -14.80 12.77 0.21
CA MET A 47 -14.04 13.65 -0.70
C MET A 47 -13.60 12.94 -1.99
N ARG A 48 -13.65 11.60 -2.00
CA ARG A 48 -13.27 10.76 -3.15
C ARG A 48 -14.23 9.59 -3.28
N LYS A 49 -14.85 9.45 -4.45
CA LYS A 49 -15.79 8.37 -4.77
C LYS A 49 -15.21 6.97 -4.53
N TRP A 50 -13.95 6.76 -4.91
CA TRP A 50 -13.30 5.46 -4.73
C TRP A 50 -13.11 5.09 -3.24
N ALA A 51 -12.94 6.08 -2.35
CA ALA A 51 -12.79 5.83 -0.93
C ALA A 51 -14.12 5.40 -0.30
N ASP A 52 -15.22 6.03 -0.73
CA ASP A 52 -16.57 5.67 -0.32
C ASP A 52 -16.98 4.30 -0.86
N GLU A 53 -16.71 4.01 -2.14
CA GLU A 53 -17.08 2.75 -2.78
C GLU A 53 -16.26 1.55 -2.27
N ALA A 54 -15.05 1.78 -1.76
CA ALA A 54 -14.18 0.73 -1.25
C ALA A 54 -14.69 0.09 0.07
N THR A 55 -15.67 0.71 0.74
CA THR A 55 -16.21 0.24 2.02
C THR A 55 -17.72 0.11 1.97
N LYS A 56 -18.24 -1.09 2.27
CA LYS A 56 -19.70 -1.34 2.20
C LYS A 56 -20.50 -0.64 3.31
N THR A 57 -19.87 -0.34 4.45
CA THR A 57 -20.57 0.15 5.65
C THR A 57 -19.80 1.20 6.45
N ALA A 58 -18.47 1.26 6.35
CA ALA A 58 -17.65 2.12 7.18
C ALA A 58 -16.98 3.21 6.34
N VAL A 59 -17.39 4.47 6.51
CA VAL A 59 -16.81 5.58 5.74
C VAL A 59 -15.36 5.81 6.17
N TRP A 60 -14.44 5.71 5.21
CA TRP A 60 -13.01 5.90 5.43
C TRP A 60 -12.51 7.09 4.62
N GLU A 61 -11.72 7.93 5.26
CA GLU A 61 -11.01 9.03 4.62
C GLU A 61 -9.79 8.51 3.85
N VAL A 62 -9.32 9.29 2.87
CA VAL A 62 -8.25 8.87 1.96
C VAL A 62 -6.98 8.45 2.71
N TYR A 63 -6.62 9.16 3.78
CA TYR A 63 -5.41 8.84 4.57
C TYR A 63 -5.45 7.43 5.17
N LYS A 64 -6.63 6.90 5.54
CA LYS A 64 -6.75 5.53 6.08
C LYS A 64 -6.38 4.49 5.04
N PHE A 65 -6.83 4.68 3.80
CA PHE A 65 -6.46 3.79 2.69
C PHE A 65 -4.96 3.83 2.40
N ILE A 66 -4.35 5.01 2.42
CA ILE A 66 -2.90 5.16 2.27
C ILE A 66 -2.18 4.41 3.41
N HIS A 67 -2.61 4.62 4.66
CA HIS A 67 -2.01 4.01 5.84
C HIS A 67 -2.04 2.48 5.82
N VAL A 68 -3.19 1.87 5.52
CA VAL A 68 -3.34 0.40 5.50
C VAL A 68 -2.63 -0.28 4.33
N ASN A 69 -2.26 0.47 3.28
CA ASN A 69 -1.49 -0.04 2.14
C ASN A 69 0.01 0.27 2.21
N THR A 70 0.45 1.14 3.14
CA THR A 70 1.86 1.53 3.28
C THR A 70 2.40 1.24 4.68
N VAL A 71 2.14 2.13 5.65
CA VAL A 71 2.73 2.09 7.00
C VAL A 71 2.45 0.77 7.72
N ALA A 72 1.19 0.34 7.74
CA ALA A 72 0.80 -0.90 8.42
C ALA A 72 1.46 -2.16 7.83
N PRO A 73 1.38 -2.42 6.51
CA PRO A 73 2.03 -3.58 5.92
C PRO A 73 3.56 -3.49 6.01
N PHE A 74 4.18 -2.33 5.86
CA PHE A 74 5.64 -2.23 5.99
C PHE A 74 6.15 -2.67 7.37
N GLY A 75 5.44 -2.36 8.45
CA GLY A 75 5.78 -2.87 9.78
C GLY A 75 5.66 -4.39 9.89
N THR A 76 4.55 -4.95 9.42
CA THR A 76 4.29 -6.39 9.52
C THR A 76 5.19 -7.23 8.60
N PHE A 77 5.37 -6.83 7.35
CA PHE A 77 6.25 -7.51 6.38
C PHE A 77 7.72 -7.36 6.75
N ARG A 78 8.14 -6.23 7.33
CA ARG A 78 9.51 -6.08 7.88
C ARG A 78 9.80 -7.14 8.94
N THR A 79 8.85 -7.45 9.81
CA THR A 79 9.02 -8.50 10.83
C THR A 79 9.12 -9.88 10.19
N LYS A 80 8.27 -10.18 9.20
CA LYS A 80 8.30 -11.44 8.46
C LYS A 80 9.62 -11.66 7.71
N ILE A 81 10.12 -10.65 6.99
CA ILE A 81 11.38 -10.79 6.23
C ILE A 81 12.59 -10.93 7.16
N ARG A 82 12.60 -10.26 8.32
CA ARG A 82 13.66 -10.44 9.33
C ARG A 82 13.68 -11.87 9.86
N LYS A 83 12.51 -12.45 10.17
CA LYS A 83 12.41 -13.85 10.59
C LYS A 83 12.90 -14.80 9.50
N TRP A 84 12.51 -14.58 8.25
CA TRP A 84 12.97 -15.37 7.11
C TRP A 84 14.49 -15.31 6.96
N LYS A 85 15.09 -14.11 6.98
CA LYS A 85 16.54 -13.94 6.90
C LYS A 85 17.28 -14.70 8.01
N LYS A 86 16.76 -14.73 9.23
CA LYS A 86 17.38 -15.47 10.35
C LYS A 86 17.37 -16.99 10.16
N ILE A 87 16.42 -17.52 9.39
CA ILE A 87 16.23 -18.96 9.20
C ILE A 87 16.94 -19.44 7.92
N ALA A 88 16.92 -18.62 6.87
CA ALA A 88 17.40 -18.98 5.54
C ALA A 88 18.84 -18.52 5.24
N LEU A 89 19.39 -17.59 6.03
CA LEU A 89 20.78 -17.10 5.96
C LEU A 89 21.46 -17.34 7.31
#